data_AF-A0A969HBB5-F1
#
_entry.id   AF-A0A969HBB5-F1
#
_cell.length_a   1.000
_cell.length_b   1.000
_cell.length_c   1.000
_cell.angle_alpha   90.00
_cell.angle_beta   90.00
_cell.angle_gamma   90.00
#
_symmetry.space_group_name_H-M   'P 1'
#
loop_
_entity.id
_entity.type
_entity.pdbx_description
1 polymer ?
#
loop_
_entity_poly.entity_id
_entity_poly.type
_entity_poly.pdbx_seq_one_letter_code
_entity_poly.pdbx_strand_id
1 'polypeptide(L)' 'MTTIDPVTTEIIRNAFLAAAEDMRTTLWRSAFSPVIYEMKDCSVALF' A
#
# COMPACT_ATOMS: atom_id res chain seq x y z
N MET A 1 -28.13 -9.92 -6.98
CA MET A 1 -26.66 -9.82 -6.93
C MET A 1 -26.32 -8.40 -7.36
N THR A 2 -25.86 -7.55 -6.44
CA THR A 2 -25.57 -6.14 -6.74
C THR A 2 -24.33 -6.07 -7.62
N THR A 3 -24.53 -5.79 -8.90
CA THR A 3 -23.45 -5.51 -9.84
C THR A 3 -22.81 -4.19 -9.42
N ILE A 4 -21.66 -4.26 -8.77
CA ILE A 4 -20.86 -3.06 -8.51
C ILE A 4 -20.40 -2.52 -9.85
N ASP A 5 -20.57 -1.22 -10.07
CA ASP A 5 -20.14 -0.56 -11.29
C ASP A 5 -18.60 -0.67 -11.45
N PRO A 6 -18.09 -1.02 -12.64
CA PRO A 6 -16.66 -1.22 -12.87
C PRO A 6 -15.82 0.03 -12.58
N VAL A 7 -16.36 1.24 -12.80
CA VAL A 7 -15.65 2.48 -12.47
C VAL A 7 -15.43 2.58 -10.96
N THR A 8 -16.46 2.27 -10.18
CA THR A 8 -16.40 2.23 -8.72
C THR A 8 -15.40 1.19 -8.23
N THR A 9 -15.35 0.01 -8.87
CA THR A 9 -14.35 -1.01 -8.49
C THR A 9 -12.91 -0.55 -8.71
N GLU A 10 -12.62 0.13 -9.82
CA GLU A 10 -11.28 0.61 -10.11
C GLU A 10 -10.86 1.80 -9.23
N ILE A 11 -11.82 2.68 -8.88
CA ILE A 11 -11.56 3.76 -7.91
C ILE A 11 -11.13 3.16 -6.57
N ILE A 12 -11.88 2.19 -6.06
CA ILE A 12 -11.59 1.53 -4.79
C ILE A 12 -10.25 0.78 -4.87
N ARG A 13 -10.01 0.05 -5.96
CA ARG A 13 -8.74 -0.64 -6.21
C ARG A 13 -7.55 0.31 -6.17
N ASN A 14 -7.64 1.43 -6.88
CA ASN A 14 -6.57 2.43 -6.93
C ASN A 14 -6.37 3.10 -5.56
N ALA A 15 -7.45 3.37 -4.82
CA ALA A 15 -7.37 3.91 -3.47
C ALA A 15 -6.60 2.97 -2.51
N PHE A 16 -6.89 1.67 -2.56
CA PHE A 16 -6.16 0.69 -1.73
C PHE A 16 -4.70 0.52 -2.16
N LEU A 17 -4.40 0.56 -3.46
CA LEU A 17 -3.02 0.54 -3.94
C LEU A 17 -2.24 1.76 -3.47
N ALA A 18 -2.83 2.96 -3.56
CA ALA A 18 -2.22 4.19 -3.08
C ALA A 18 -1.98 4.15 -1.57
N ALA A 19 -2.97 3.68 -0.79
CA ALA A 19 -2.83 3.54 0.66
C ALA A 19 -1.68 2.59 1.04
N ALA A 20 -1.56 1.43 0.38
CA ALA A 20 -0.47 0.50 0.63
C ALA A 20 0.91 1.10 0.30
N GLU A 21 1.00 1.87 -0.77
CA GLU A 21 2.24 2.54 -1.20
C GLU A 21 2.67 3.65 -0.23
N ASP A 22 1.71 4.43 0.27
CA ASP A 22 1.94 5.46 1.29
C ASP A 22 2.39 4.84 2.62
N MET A 23 1.76 3.73 3.03
CA MET A 23 2.19 2.97 4.22
C MET A 23 3.62 2.46 4.06
N ARG A 24 3.95 1.85 2.92
CA ARG A 24 5.30 1.35 2.60
C ARG A 24 6.34 2.47 2.62
N THR A 25 6.00 3.64 2.08
CA THR A 25 6.91 4.79 2.03
C THR A 25 7.14 5.38 3.42
N THR A 26 6.08 5.43 4.24
CA THR A 26 6.18 5.85 5.65
C THR A 26 7.05 4.90 6.46
N LEU A 27 6.90 3.58 6.27
CA LEU A 27 7.70 2.56 6.92
C LEU A 27 9.19 2.72 6.59
N TRP A 28 9.55 2.84 5.31
CA TRP A 28 10.95 3.01 4.91
C TRP A 28 11.58 4.25 5.54
N ARG A 29 10.88 5.39 5.53
CA ARG A 29 11.45 6.68 5.99
C ARG A 29 11.55 6.81 7.50
N SER A 30 10.76 6.04 8.25
CA SER A 30 10.72 6.09 9.71
C SER A 30 11.49 4.96 10.39
N ALA A 31 12.00 4.00 9.62
CA ALA A 31 12.73 2.86 10.17
C ALA A 31 14.12 3.24 10.67
N PHE A 32 14.47 2.80 11.89
CA PHE A 32 15.82 2.91 12.43
C PHE A 32 16.78 1.80 11.94
N SER A 33 16.24 0.70 11.41
CA SER A 33 17.03 -0.41 10.89
C SER A 33 17.52 -0.13 9.46
N PRO A 34 18.83 -0.21 9.18
CA PRO A 34 19.36 -0.05 7.82
C PRO A 34 18.81 -1.08 6.83
N VAL A 35 18.47 -2.28 7.30
CA VAL A 35 17.84 -3.34 6.47
C VAL A 35 16.49 -2.87 5.91
N ILE A 36 15.76 -2.06 6.66
CA ILE A 36 14.44 -1.55 6.23
C ILE A 36 14.59 -0.18 5.55
N TYR A 37 15.41 0.72 6.09
CA TYR A 37 15.57 2.08 5.57
C TYR A 37 16.34 2.11 4.23
N GLU A 38 17.46 1.38 4.13
CA GLU A 38 18.35 1.40 2.96
C GLU A 38 18.06 0.22 2.02
N MET A 39 18.04 -1.01 2.56
CA MET A 39 17.85 -2.22 1.75
C MET A 39 16.39 -2.46 1.36
N LYS A 40 15.43 -1.84 2.09
CA LYS A 40 13.99 -1.95 1.84
C LYS A 40 13.46 -3.39 1.90
N ASP A 41 14.11 -4.24 2.69
CA ASP A 41 13.71 -5.64 2.87
C ASP A 41 12.54 -5.74 3.87
N CYS A 42 11.35 -5.36 3.41
CA CYS A 42 10.10 -5.41 4.15
C CYS A 42 8.89 -5.34 3.20
N SER A 43 7.72 -5.79 3.66
CA SER A 43 6.46 -5.65 2.93
C SER A 43 5.35 -5.10 3.81
N VAL A 44 4.35 -4.49 3.15
CA VAL A 44 3.09 -4.04 3.75
C VAL A 44 1.97 -4.72 2.97
N ALA A 45 0.93 -5.17 3.67
CA ALA A 45 -0.22 -5.81 3.06
C ALA A 45 -1.52 -5.33 3.70
N LEU A 46 -2.57 -5.29 2.89
CA LEU A 46 -3.96 -5.01 3.28
C LEU A 46 -4.73 -6.34 3.22
N PHE A 47 -5.45 -6.68 4.28
CA PHE A 47 -6.20 -7.93 4.43
C PHE A 47 -7.63 -7.67 4.89
#